data_AF-A0A9D3ZTB4-F1
#
_entry.id   AF-A0A9D3ZTB4-F1
#
_cell.length_a   1.000
_cell.length_b   1.000
_cell.length_c   1.000
_cell.angle_alpha   90.00
_cell.angle_beta   90.00
_cell.angle_gamma   90.00
#
_symmetry.space_group_name_H-M   'P 1'
#
loop_
_entity.id
_entity.type
_entity.pdbx_description
1 polymer ?
#
loop_
_entity_poly.entity_id
_entity_poly.type
_entity_poly.pdbx_seq_one_letter_code
_entity_poly.pdbx_strand_id
1 'polypeptide(L)' 'MAAFQMKIAQQCTNDKLWNSSSEALTLTDKKVSQGSQYVDFPKIIEDGDARGFTNESVTDDADSHGSVAGLMYRRRDETK' A
#
# COMPACT_ATOMS: atom_id res chain seq x y z
N MET A 1 12.80 9.34 36.11
CA MET A 1 13.40 9.25 34.77
C MET A 1 12.32 8.68 33.85
N ALA A 2 11.62 9.55 33.11
CA ALA A 2 10.65 9.08 32.11
C ALA A 2 11.45 8.44 30.98
N ALA A 3 11.19 7.16 30.68
CA ALA A 3 11.76 6.52 29.51
C ALA A 3 11.26 7.28 28.28
N PHE A 4 12.13 8.08 27.68
CA PHE A 4 11.88 8.69 26.38
C PHE A 4 11.84 7.52 25.41
N GLN A 5 10.65 7.02 25.10
CA GLN A 5 10.47 6.05 24.01
C GLN A 5 10.81 6.83 22.74
N MET A 6 12.05 6.71 22.27
CA MET A 6 12.39 7.12 20.92
C MET A 6 11.45 6.33 20.00
N LYS A 7 10.51 7.02 19.37
CA LYS A 7 9.75 6.48 18.26
C LYS A 7 10.78 6.19 17.17
N ILE A 8 11.19 4.93 17.06
CA ILE A 8 12.10 4.46 16.02
C ILE A 8 11.48 4.93 14.69
N ALA A 9 12.26 5.58 13.84
CA ALA A 9 11.79 6.04 12.54
C ALA A 9 11.31 4.83 11.74
N GLN A 10 9.99 4.64 11.68
CA GLN A 10 9.35 3.53 10.98
C GLN A 10 9.45 3.83 9.47
N GLN A 11 10.05 2.93 8.70
CA GLN A 11 10.13 3.10 7.25
C GLN A 11 8.74 2.87 6.68
N CYS A 12 8.09 3.92 6.18
CA CYS A 12 6.78 3.82 5.54
C CYS A 12 6.89 4.25 4.08
N THR A 13 6.25 3.48 3.20
CA THR A 13 6.01 3.89 1.83
C THR A 13 4.60 4.46 1.78
N ASN A 14 4.49 5.77 1.56
CA ASN A 14 3.23 6.45 1.32
C ASN A 14 3.08 6.68 -0.18
N ASP A 15 2.18 5.91 -0.80
CA ASP A 15 1.98 5.94 -2.24
C ASP A 15 0.60 6.46 -2.58
N LYS A 16 0.48 7.02 -3.79
CA LYS A 16 -0.78 7.45 -4.37
C LYS A 16 -0.89 6.86 -5.77
N LEU A 17 -1.95 6.08 -5.99
CA LEU A 17 -2.25 5.51 -7.30
C LEU A 17 -3.33 6.35 -7.99
N TRP A 18 -2.99 6.91 -9.15
CA TRP A 18 -3.89 7.66 -10.02
C TRP A 18 -4.35 6.77 -11.17
N ASN A 19 -5.66 6.66 -11.39
CA ASN A 19 -6.20 5.95 -12.53
C ASN A 19 -6.58 6.95 -13.65
N SER A 20 -6.03 6.72 -14.84
CA SER A 20 -6.36 7.48 -16.06
C SER A 20 -6.55 6.53 -17.24
N SER A 21 -7.05 5.32 -16.97
CA SER A 21 -7.18 4.25 -17.95
C SER A 21 -8.51 4.24 -18.71
N SER A 22 -9.40 5.20 -18.44
CA SER A 22 -10.77 5.30 -18.95
C SER A 22 -11.72 4.22 -18.45
N GLU A 23 -11.25 3.33 -17.56
CA GLU A 23 -12.03 2.24 -16.96
C GLU A 23 -11.73 2.16 -15.46
N ALA A 24 -12.65 1.58 -14.68
CA ALA A 24 -12.40 1.31 -13.27
C ALA A 24 -11.34 0.20 -13.10
N LEU A 25 -10.34 0.42 -12.24
CA LEU A 25 -9.37 -0.58 -11.84
C LEU A 25 -9.88 -1.35 -10.62
N THR A 26 -9.85 -2.68 -10.67
CA THR A 26 -10.17 -3.56 -9.54
C THR A 26 -8.93 -4.34 -9.13
N LEU A 27 -8.58 -4.30 -7.84
CA LEU A 27 -7.47 -5.07 -7.28
C LEU A 27 -7.81 -6.56 -7.34
N THR A 28 -7.02 -7.33 -8.09
CA THR A 28 -7.23 -8.77 -8.29
C THR A 28 -6.27 -9.62 -7.47
N ASP A 29 -5.07 -9.13 -7.21
CA ASP A 29 -4.09 -9.82 -6.38
C ASP A 29 -3.21 -8.83 -5.62
N LYS A 30 -2.75 -9.25 -4.44
CA LYS A 30 -1.80 -8.50 -3.62
C LYS A 30 -0.83 -9.44 -2.92
N LYS A 31 0.45 -9.05 -2.90
CA LYS A 31 1.49 -9.75 -2.16
C LYS A 31 2.34 -8.76 -1.37
N VAL A 32 2.30 -8.85 -0.06
CA VAL A 32 3.25 -8.14 0.82
C VAL A 32 4.42 -9.07 1.09
N SER A 33 5.59 -8.72 0.58
CA SER A 33 6.81 -9.53 0.73
C SER A 33 7.67 -9.06 1.91
N GLN A 34 7.58 -7.77 2.26
CA GLN A 34 8.21 -7.20 3.45
C GLN A 34 7.33 -6.10 4.03
N GLY A 35 7.27 -6.05 5.36
CA GLY A 35 6.44 -5.10 6.09
C GLY A 35 5.00 -5.58 6.31
N SER A 36 4.16 -4.65 6.75
CA SER A 36 2.74 -4.83 6.98
C SER A 36 1.95 -3.67 6.39
N GLN A 37 0.76 -3.97 5.87
CA GLN A 37 -0.17 -2.93 5.43
C GLN A 37 -0.71 -2.17 6.65
N TYR A 38 -0.57 -0.84 6.65
CA TYR A 38 -1.18 0.03 7.68
C TYR A 38 -2.53 0.59 7.20
N VAL A 39 -2.60 0.97 5.91
CA VAL A 39 -3.85 1.30 5.22
C VAL A 39 -4.11 0.23 4.17
N ASP A 40 -5.34 -0.27 4.10
CA ASP A 40 -5.73 -1.26 3.09
C ASP A 40 -5.46 -0.76 1.66
N PHE A 41 -4.91 -1.64 0.83
CA PHE A 41 -4.76 -1.36 -0.59
C PHE A 41 -6.13 -1.08 -1.24
N PRO A 42 -6.25 -0.05 -2.09
CA PRO A 42 -7.52 0.32 -2.71
C PRO A 42 -8.08 -0.85 -3.54
N LYS A 43 -9.29 -1.31 -3.22
CA LYS A 43 -9.90 -2.43 -3.95
C LYS A 43 -10.42 -2.01 -5.33
N ILE A 44 -10.92 -0.79 -5.43
CA ILE A 44 -11.49 -0.22 -6.65
C ILE A 44 -10.98 1.21 -6.77
N ILE A 45 -10.59 1.60 -7.98
CA ILE A 45 -10.16 2.96 -8.33
C ILE A 45 -10.87 3.35 -9.62
N GLU A 46 -11.83 4.27 -9.54
CA GLU A 46 -12.58 4.75 -10.70
C GLU A 46 -11.66 5.54 -11.66
N ASP A 47 -12.08 5.79 -12.90
CA ASP A 47 -11.31 6.63 -13.81
C ASP A 47 -11.27 8.09 -13.32
N GLY A 48 -10.10 8.73 -13.39
CA GLY A 48 -9.87 10.07 -12.86
C GLY A 48 -9.74 10.14 -11.32
N ASP A 49 -9.92 9.01 -10.63
CA ASP A 49 -9.79 8.93 -9.17
C ASP A 49 -8.33 8.66 -8.76
N ALA A 50 -8.00 9.07 -7.53
CA ALA A 50 -6.72 8.76 -6.92
C ALA A 50 -6.87 8.28 -5.49
N ARG A 51 -6.18 7.20 -5.16
CA ARG A 51 -6.25 6.57 -3.83
C ARG A 51 -4.86 6.46 -3.23
N GLY A 52 -4.73 6.91 -1.99
CA GLY A 52 -3.52 6.76 -1.20
C GLY A 52 -3.51 5.42 -0.46
N PHE A 53 -2.33 4.86 -0.25
CA PHE A 53 -2.11 3.72 0.62
C PHE A 53 -0.74 3.80 1.30
N THR A 54 -0.61 3.07 2.40
CA THR A 54 0.62 3.05 3.20
C THR A 54 1.02 1.61 3.49
N ASN A 55 2.24 1.25 3.11
CA ASN A 55 2.88 0.00 3.52
C ASN A 55 4.03 0.33 4.48
N GLU A 56 4.02 -0.27 5.66
CA GLU A 56 4.97 0.01 6.74
C GLU A 56 5.99 -1.13 6.87
N SER A 57 7.25 -0.81 7.15
CA SER A 57 8.21 -1.79 7.64
C SER A 57 7.77 -2.30 9.02
N VAL A 58 7.87 -3.62 9.24
CA VAL A 58 7.78 -4.19 10.58
C VAL A 58 9.19 -4.17 11.18
N THR A 59 9.40 -3.39 12.23
CA THR A 59 10.71 -3.07 12.82
C THR A 59 11.04 -3.89 14.08
N ASP A 60 10.36 -5.02 14.32
CA ASP A 60 10.58 -5.79 15.55
C ASP A 60 11.92 -6.56 15.59
N ASP A 61 12.60 -6.72 14.46
CA ASP A 61 13.93 -7.34 14.40
C ASP A 61 15.01 -6.40 13.85
N ALA A 62 16.18 -6.45 14.48
CA ALA A 62 17.33 -5.55 14.31
C ALA A 62 17.99 -5.59 12.92
N ASP A 63 17.51 -6.43 12.00
CA ASP A 63 18.07 -6.67 10.68
C ASP A 63 17.20 -6.09 9.55
N SER A 64 16.82 -4.81 9.66
CA SER A 64 16.30 -3.96 8.57
C SER A 64 15.45 -4.66 7.49
N HIS A 65 14.12 -4.59 7.62
CA HIS A 65 13.22 -5.02 6.55
C HIS A 65 12.36 -3.85 6.10
N GLY A 66 12.66 -3.33 4.92
CA GLY A 66 11.90 -2.24 4.30
C GLY A 66 10.46 -2.65 3.99
N SER A 67 9.79 -1.81 3.20
CA SER A 67 8.40 -2.04 2.78
C SER A 67 8.40 -2.51 1.32
N VAL A 68 7.92 -3.74 1.07
CA VAL A 68 7.83 -4.30 -0.30
C VAL A 68 6.46 -4.96 -0.48
N ALA A 69 5.65 -4.38 -1.37
CA ALA A 69 4.38 -4.95 -1.79
C ALA A 69 4.23 -4.92 -3.31
N GLY A 70 3.62 -5.97 -3.87
CA GLY A 70 3.17 -6.03 -5.25
C GLY A 70 1.65 -6.00 -5.31
N LEU A 71 1.09 -5.14 -6.16
CA LEU A 71 -0.35 -4.98 -6.37
C LEU A 71 -0.67 -5.22 -7.84
N MET A 72 -1.67 -6.06 -8.11
CA MET A 72 -2.15 -6.33 -9.47
C MET A 72 -3.59 -5.85 -9.62
N TYR A 73 -3.80 -4.93 -10.56
CA TYR A 73 -5.11 -4.40 -10.90
C TYR A 73 -5.53 -4.87 -12.29
N ARG A 74 -6.80 -5.22 -12.43
CA ARG A 74 -7.44 -5.50 -13.71
C ARG A 74 -8.42 -4.37 -14.03
N ARG A 75 -8.49 -3.96 -15.29
CA ARG A 75 -9.57 -3.08 -15.76
C ARG A 75 -10.89 -3.84 -15.72
N ARG A 76 -11.93 -3.19 -15.23
CA ARG A 76 -13.26 -3.81 -15.15
C ARG A 76 -13.86 -3.76 -16.56
N ASP A 77 -13.83 -4.89 -17.25
CA ASP A 77 -14.46 -5.02 -18.58
C ASP A 77 -15.94 -4.60 -18.48
N GLU A 78 -16.41 -3.73 -19.36
CA GLU A 78 -17.78 -3.17 -19.42
C GLU A 78 -18.89 -4.22 -19.65
N THR A 79 -18.60 -5.51 -19.60
CA THR A 79 -19.59 -6.58 -19.82
C THR A 79 -20.27 -6.97 -18.51
N LYS A 80 -21.22 -6.13 -18.08
CA LYS A 80 -22.30 -6.57 -17.19
C LYS A 80 -23.62 -5.93 -17.55
#